data_AF-A0A3D2TJU5-F1
#
_entry.id   AF-A0A3D2TJU5-F1
#
_cell.length_a   1.000
_cell.length_b   1.000
_cell.length_c   1.000
_cell.angle_alpha   90.00
_cell.angle_beta   90.00
_cell.angle_gamma   90.00
#
_symmetry.space_group_name_H-M   'P 1'
#
loop_
_entity.id
_entity.type
_entity.pdbx_description
1 polymer ?
#
loop_
_entity_poly.entity_id
_entity_poly.type
_entity_poly.pdbx_seq_one_letter_code
_entity_poly.pdbx_strand_id
1 'polypeptide(L)'
;EDEEEEEEGGELYEAAYEEMVYRDSTDDGNEGDIADEGEDWEHSEWEYEINRLEQRLDFLAAVASLWKHAAISWGVSDASDGGGQAEKERAEVFDQWLKQAAENYSQLVDLLETVHDFHLSPTSGSHDSLVEYDRLRTLKESLVQRIIGTSVETADAARLLAATQGAHDSYTQEILEDPINLCAVKILSAILEGDAAEVRKHWPEFIEALKPRALLYIPHARGGEPRLIVSTRTLQQLLFDLLGWLPQIGMIRETCQLLDMAQQLESEHPVGQGAVTEFDRLFEKGYQAIVRSMVAAAAQWDEVAEMKQVQHADHMLVDALQQLTEQQLERWLKHSHTLRLSVVEKVSENKSWQRLVDFIKRYGGDLFNQKFMSFGNLRGILHQSVEDWLQNLEEDPEAVDEILLLEELENVCPRKDAIELLSLAIEAVVENFRVYRDYNTTTTQSDHGELLYTLIDFLRLRAAYDRIAWNLKPVIWAHEILVRQRRALAAEMWCQAFAERTAEAADAHQAKLEELSQAHGMRLATVADRIGERFVRPLMIDRVKALVEPALTADEDLRQIAFAALDREIASLASEPSGAGLDLPDWLAALEDEVTSARSKASHQPSSDRLAHRIGQVKLTWHELLEQLEVNE
;
A
#
# COMPACT_ATOMS: atom_id res chain seq x y z
N GLU A 1 -49.04 15.40 -69.45
CA GLU A 1 -49.75 16.64 -69.07
C GLU A 1 -50.26 16.35 -67.69
N ASP A 2 -49.85 17.17 -66.72
CA ASP A 2 -50.29 17.10 -65.30
C ASP A 2 -49.71 15.88 -64.55
N GLU A 3 -49.23 15.94 -63.29
CA GLU A 3 -49.30 16.89 -62.18
C GLU A 3 -48.17 16.50 -61.19
N GLU A 4 -47.40 17.45 -60.66
CA GLU A 4 -46.69 17.29 -59.38
C GLU A 4 -47.06 18.49 -58.50
N GLU A 5 -47.68 18.20 -57.36
CA GLU A 5 -48.13 19.14 -56.34
C GLU A 5 -46.98 19.47 -55.38
N GLU A 6 -46.46 20.70 -55.48
CA GLU A 6 -45.85 21.41 -54.35
C GLU A 6 -46.92 22.38 -53.80
N GLU A 7 -47.33 22.19 -52.54
CA GLU A 7 -48.09 23.23 -51.81
C GLU A 7 -47.17 23.91 -50.79
N GLU A 8 -46.82 25.14 -51.16
CA GLU A 8 -46.34 26.23 -50.32
C GLU A 8 -47.27 26.46 -49.13
N GLY A 9 -46.66 26.50 -47.94
CA GLY A 9 -47.32 26.84 -46.70
C GLY A 9 -46.45 27.73 -45.81
N GLY A 10 -46.18 28.95 -46.27
CA GLY A 10 -46.12 30.11 -45.36
C GLY A 10 -44.75 30.58 -44.88
N GLU A 11 -44.14 31.42 -45.71
CA GLU A 11 -43.37 32.61 -45.34
C GLU A 11 -44.08 33.45 -44.25
N LEU A 12 -43.81 33.18 -42.95
CA LEU A 12 -44.37 34.00 -41.85
C LEU A 12 -43.34 34.54 -40.85
N TYR A 13 -42.05 34.20 -40.97
CA TYR A 13 -41.03 34.65 -40.01
C TYR A 13 -39.73 35.22 -40.61
N GLU A 14 -39.56 35.25 -41.94
CA GLU A 14 -38.32 35.79 -42.54
C GLU A 14 -38.22 37.32 -42.54
N ALA A 15 -39.33 38.04 -42.42
CA ALA A 15 -39.34 39.51 -42.51
C ALA A 15 -38.90 40.26 -41.23
N ALA A 16 -38.45 39.57 -40.17
CA ALA A 16 -38.03 40.22 -38.91
C ALA A 16 -36.50 40.42 -38.77
N TYR A 17 -35.69 39.84 -39.68
CA TYR A 17 -34.24 39.84 -39.53
C TYR A 17 -33.46 40.38 -40.74
N GLU A 18 -34.10 40.74 -41.85
CA GLU A 18 -33.39 41.24 -43.05
C GLU A 18 -32.82 42.67 -42.92
N GLU A 19 -33.29 43.49 -41.96
CA GLU A 19 -32.81 44.86 -41.76
C GLU A 19 -31.96 45.07 -40.49
N MET A 20 -31.67 44.01 -39.73
CA MET A 20 -30.78 44.09 -38.56
C MET A 20 -29.34 43.78 -38.97
N VAL A 21 -28.61 44.80 -39.44
CA VAL A 21 -27.15 44.73 -39.47
C VAL A 21 -26.66 44.85 -38.02
N TYR A 22 -26.25 43.73 -37.42
CA TYR A 22 -25.51 43.75 -36.16
C TYR A 22 -24.25 44.58 -36.40
N ARG A 23 -24.25 45.78 -35.83
CA ARG A 23 -23.08 46.65 -35.80
C ARG A 23 -22.32 46.22 -34.56
N ASP A 24 -21.27 45.44 -34.78
CA ASP A 24 -20.31 45.13 -33.74
C ASP A 24 -19.79 46.44 -33.12
N SER A 25 -20.17 46.68 -31.87
CA SER A 25 -19.72 47.83 -31.08
C SER A 25 -18.51 47.48 -30.22
N THR A 26 -17.95 46.28 -30.38
CA THR A 26 -16.86 45.70 -29.60
C THR A 26 -15.87 45.07 -30.58
N ASP A 27 -15.20 45.93 -31.36
CA ASP A 27 -14.02 45.57 -32.15
C ASP A 27 -12.82 45.37 -31.20
N ASP A 28 -12.91 44.35 -30.34
CA ASP A 28 -11.86 43.91 -29.42
C ASP A 28 -11.16 42.62 -29.89
N GLY A 29 -11.57 42.06 -31.02
CA GLY A 29 -10.89 40.96 -31.68
C GLY A 29 -11.17 39.56 -31.10
N ASN A 30 -12.21 39.41 -30.25
CA ASN A 30 -12.67 38.09 -29.81
C ASN A 30 -13.93 37.67 -30.59
N GLU A 31 -13.77 36.69 -31.50
CA GLU A 31 -14.90 36.00 -32.12
C GLU A 31 -15.48 34.97 -31.13
N GLY A 32 -16.71 35.24 -30.71
CA GLY A 32 -17.64 34.43 -29.92
C GLY A 32 -17.25 32.98 -29.62
N ASP A 33 -16.91 32.74 -28.36
CA ASP A 33 -17.38 31.58 -27.63
C ASP A 33 -18.26 32.08 -26.48
N ILE A 34 -19.35 31.37 -26.19
CA ILE A 34 -20.16 31.67 -25.01
C ILE A 34 -19.22 31.39 -23.83
N ALA A 35 -18.74 32.45 -23.19
CA ALA A 35 -17.88 32.38 -22.03
C ALA A 35 -18.57 31.57 -20.92
N ASP A 36 -18.25 30.29 -20.86
CA ASP A 36 -18.17 29.57 -19.60
C ASP A 36 -16.98 30.21 -18.88
N GLU A 37 -17.26 31.10 -17.92
CA GLU A 37 -16.24 31.65 -17.03
C GLU A 37 -15.68 30.50 -16.18
N GLY A 38 -14.71 29.75 -16.70
CA GLY A 38 -14.17 28.59 -15.99
C GLY A 38 -13.05 27.77 -16.64
N GLU A 39 -12.56 28.09 -17.84
CA GLU A 39 -11.27 27.53 -18.28
C GLU A 39 -10.11 28.36 -17.70
N ASP A 40 -9.76 28.09 -16.43
CA ASP A 40 -8.52 28.62 -15.85
C ASP A 40 -7.33 27.98 -16.57
N TRP A 41 -6.56 28.82 -17.26
CA TRP A 41 -5.32 28.48 -17.95
C TRP A 41 -4.31 27.75 -17.05
N GLU A 42 -4.32 28.00 -15.74
CA GLU A 42 -3.46 27.35 -14.75
C GLU A 42 -3.69 25.82 -14.66
N HIS A 43 -4.92 25.34 -14.92
CA HIS A 43 -5.28 23.93 -14.78
C HIS A 43 -4.70 23.06 -15.89
N SER A 44 -4.75 23.54 -17.13
CA SER A 44 -4.24 22.81 -18.29
C SER A 44 -2.70 22.69 -18.29
N GLU A 45 -2.01 23.74 -17.82
CA GLU A 45 -0.55 23.77 -17.75
C GLU A 45 -0.01 22.85 -16.66
N TRP A 46 -0.68 22.80 -15.49
CA TRP A 46 -0.27 21.94 -14.38
C TRP A 46 -0.36 20.46 -14.73
N GLU A 47 -1.50 20.02 -15.28
CA GLU A 47 -1.67 18.61 -15.68
C GLU A 47 -0.68 18.20 -16.78
N TYR A 48 -0.45 19.08 -17.76
CA TYR A 48 0.54 18.83 -18.82
C TYR A 48 1.95 18.67 -18.26
N GLU A 49 2.38 19.57 -17.36
CA GLU A 49 3.71 19.53 -16.77
C GLU A 49 3.92 18.31 -15.85
N ILE A 50 2.91 17.94 -15.05
CA ILE A 50 2.95 16.70 -14.28
C ILE A 50 3.16 15.50 -15.19
N ASN A 51 2.33 15.33 -16.22
CA ASN A 51 2.45 14.20 -17.15
C ASN A 51 3.83 14.14 -17.81
N ARG A 52 4.42 15.29 -18.17
CA ARG A 52 5.78 15.38 -18.72
C ARG A 52 6.84 14.91 -17.73
N LEU A 53 6.74 15.33 -16.46
CA LEU A 53 7.67 14.94 -15.41
C LEU A 53 7.55 13.46 -15.06
N GLU A 54 6.33 12.96 -14.96
CA GLU A 54 6.03 11.55 -14.67
C GLU A 54 6.71 10.59 -15.66
N GLN A 55 6.64 10.87 -16.96
CA GLN A 55 7.33 10.07 -17.99
C GLN A 55 8.86 10.05 -17.81
N ARG A 56 9.45 11.17 -17.39
CA ARG A 56 10.91 11.26 -17.15
C ARG A 56 11.31 10.54 -15.87
N LEU A 57 10.49 10.63 -14.83
CA LEU A 57 10.70 9.91 -13.56
C LEU A 57 10.62 8.40 -13.79
N ASP A 58 9.65 7.93 -14.58
CA ASP A 58 9.53 6.51 -14.93
C ASP A 58 10.78 6.00 -15.69
N PHE A 59 11.31 6.82 -16.60
CA PHE A 59 12.56 6.50 -17.29
C PHE A 59 13.74 6.38 -16.32
N LEU A 60 13.91 7.34 -15.39
CA LEU A 60 14.97 7.30 -14.39
C LEU A 60 14.83 6.11 -13.43
N ALA A 61 13.62 5.82 -12.98
CA ALA A 61 13.33 4.66 -12.15
C ALA A 61 13.65 3.34 -12.89
N ALA A 62 13.32 3.25 -14.18
CA ALA A 62 13.69 2.10 -15.01
C ALA A 62 15.21 1.96 -15.16
N VAL A 63 15.95 3.05 -15.38
CA VAL A 63 17.42 3.04 -15.44
C VAL A 63 18.03 2.59 -14.12
N ALA A 64 17.59 3.15 -12.98
CA ALA A 64 18.04 2.75 -11.65
C ALA A 64 17.78 1.26 -11.40
N SER A 65 16.58 0.77 -11.76
CA SER A 65 16.23 -0.64 -11.69
C SER A 65 17.21 -1.50 -12.51
N LEU A 66 17.49 -1.14 -13.76
CA LEU A 66 18.46 -1.84 -14.62
C LEU A 66 19.89 -1.84 -14.04
N TRP A 67 20.33 -0.76 -13.40
CA TRP A 67 21.61 -0.74 -12.69
C TRP A 67 21.64 -1.72 -11.52
N LYS A 68 20.59 -1.79 -10.70
CA LYS A 68 20.45 -2.82 -9.65
C LYS A 68 20.50 -4.22 -10.23
N HIS A 69 19.84 -4.43 -11.37
CA HIS A 69 19.84 -5.71 -12.06
C HIS A 69 21.25 -6.13 -12.47
N ALA A 70 21.99 -5.21 -13.11
CA ALA A 70 23.37 -5.44 -13.52
C ALA A 70 24.28 -5.72 -12.31
N ALA A 71 24.19 -4.90 -11.26
CA ALA A 71 24.98 -5.05 -10.04
C ALA A 71 24.76 -6.41 -9.36
N ILE A 72 23.50 -6.83 -9.18
CA ILE A 72 23.17 -8.12 -8.57
C ILE A 72 23.62 -9.28 -9.46
N SER A 73 23.40 -9.20 -10.78
CA SER A 73 23.70 -10.29 -11.71
C SER A 73 25.18 -10.54 -11.92
N TRP A 74 26.00 -9.49 -11.96
CA TRP A 74 27.44 -9.60 -12.17
C TRP A 74 28.22 -9.69 -10.85
N GLY A 75 27.70 -9.12 -9.77
CA GLY A 75 28.27 -9.23 -8.45
C GLY A 75 29.59 -8.50 -8.24
N VAL A 76 30.30 -8.89 -7.18
CA VAL A 76 31.58 -8.31 -6.81
C VAL A 76 32.66 -8.71 -7.82
N SER A 77 33.46 -7.74 -8.27
CA SER A 77 34.59 -7.98 -9.16
C SER A 77 35.75 -8.59 -8.37
N ASP A 78 36.17 -9.80 -8.74
CA ASP A 78 37.27 -10.49 -8.06
C ASP A 78 38.63 -9.93 -8.53
N ALA A 79 39.11 -8.88 -7.87
CA ALA A 79 40.39 -8.24 -8.19
C ALA A 79 41.60 -9.13 -7.88
N SER A 80 41.39 -10.27 -7.21
CA SER A 80 42.45 -11.12 -6.64
C SER A 80 43.07 -12.09 -7.65
N ASP A 81 42.41 -12.37 -8.78
CA ASP A 81 42.86 -13.38 -9.75
C ASP A 81 43.08 -12.79 -11.14
N GLY A 82 44.07 -11.88 -11.27
CA GLY A 82 44.60 -11.44 -12.57
C GLY A 82 43.54 -10.99 -13.57
N GLY A 83 42.55 -10.21 -13.09
CA GLY A 83 41.33 -9.90 -13.83
C GLY A 83 41.58 -9.44 -15.27
N GLY A 84 40.89 -10.11 -16.20
CA GLY A 84 40.98 -9.83 -17.63
C GLY A 84 40.57 -8.39 -17.96
N GLN A 85 40.96 -7.91 -19.14
CA GLN A 85 40.59 -6.58 -19.65
C GLN A 85 39.08 -6.26 -19.50
N ALA A 86 38.23 -7.27 -19.65
CA ALA A 86 36.77 -7.15 -19.51
C ALA A 86 36.27 -6.84 -18.08
N GLU A 87 36.98 -7.24 -17.03
CA GLU A 87 36.61 -6.92 -15.64
C GLU A 87 36.97 -5.48 -15.30
N LYS A 88 38.10 -5.00 -15.81
CA LYS A 88 38.49 -3.58 -15.68
C LYS A 88 37.52 -2.67 -16.41
N GLU A 89 37.17 -3.00 -17.65
CA GLU A 89 36.15 -2.27 -18.43
C GLU A 89 34.80 -2.25 -17.71
N ARG A 90 34.39 -3.35 -17.06
CA ARG A 90 33.16 -3.41 -16.27
C ARG A 90 33.22 -2.51 -15.04
N ALA A 91 34.32 -2.54 -14.29
CA ALA A 91 34.51 -1.69 -13.13
C ALA A 91 34.45 -0.20 -13.51
N GLU A 92 35.06 0.19 -14.63
CA GLU A 92 34.99 1.55 -15.19
C GLU A 92 33.55 1.96 -15.55
N VAL A 93 32.76 1.06 -16.16
CA VAL A 93 31.34 1.31 -16.47
C VAL A 93 30.51 1.48 -15.20
N PHE A 94 30.73 0.65 -14.19
CA PHE A 94 30.03 0.76 -12.92
C PHE A 94 30.37 2.04 -12.16
N ASP A 95 31.62 2.51 -12.23
CA ASP A 95 32.01 3.81 -11.67
C ASP A 95 31.28 4.97 -12.37
N GLN A 96 31.18 4.93 -13.70
CA GLN A 96 30.40 5.94 -14.45
C GLN A 96 28.91 5.92 -14.07
N TRP A 97 28.32 4.74 -13.88
CA TRP A 97 26.93 4.63 -13.45
C TRP A 97 26.73 5.10 -12.00
N LEU A 98 27.68 4.83 -11.11
CA LEU A 98 27.64 5.32 -9.73
C LEU A 98 27.68 6.86 -9.69
N LYS A 99 28.54 7.48 -10.51
CA LYS A 99 28.60 8.93 -10.69
C LYS A 99 27.27 9.51 -11.16
N GLN A 100 26.70 8.91 -12.21
CA GLN A 100 25.41 9.35 -12.74
C GLN A 100 24.28 9.17 -11.73
N ALA A 101 24.29 8.08 -10.95
CA ALA A 101 23.29 7.85 -9.90
C ALA A 101 23.38 8.91 -8.79
N ALA A 102 24.58 9.29 -8.36
CA ALA A 102 24.78 10.35 -7.38
C ALA A 102 24.30 11.72 -7.89
N GLU A 103 24.62 12.07 -9.14
CA GLU A 103 24.14 13.29 -9.79
C GLU A 103 22.60 13.32 -9.90
N ASN A 104 22.01 12.21 -10.36
CA ASN A 104 20.56 12.08 -10.48
C ASN A 104 19.88 12.22 -9.13
N TYR A 105 20.41 11.58 -8.09
CA TYR A 105 19.86 11.68 -6.72
C TYR A 105 19.84 13.14 -6.24
N SER A 106 20.94 13.88 -6.40
CA SER A 106 20.99 15.30 -6.02
C SER A 106 19.94 16.12 -6.75
N GLN A 107 19.83 15.97 -8.08
CA GLN A 107 18.86 16.72 -8.88
C GLN A 107 17.40 16.36 -8.57
N LEU A 108 17.13 15.10 -8.21
CA LEU A 108 15.80 14.67 -7.80
C LEU A 108 15.41 15.24 -6.44
N VAL A 109 16.36 15.40 -5.51
CA VAL A 109 16.10 16.10 -4.24
C VAL A 109 15.80 17.58 -4.50
N ASP A 110 16.55 18.25 -5.39
CA ASP A 110 16.27 19.66 -5.74
C ASP A 110 14.90 19.83 -6.42
N LEU A 111 14.52 18.89 -7.31
CA LEU A 111 13.20 18.85 -7.92
C LEU A 111 12.10 18.65 -6.87
N LEU A 112 12.33 17.76 -5.91
CA LEU A 112 11.39 17.47 -4.84
C LEU A 112 11.09 18.71 -3.99
N GLU A 113 12.12 19.51 -3.66
CA GLU A 113 11.96 20.78 -2.95
C GLU A 113 11.18 21.80 -3.77
N THR A 114 11.50 21.91 -5.06
CA THR A 114 10.81 22.83 -5.98
C THR A 114 9.31 22.52 -6.05
N VAL A 115 8.93 21.25 -6.14
CA VAL A 115 7.52 20.83 -6.17
C VAL A 115 6.87 20.99 -4.79
N HIS A 116 7.61 20.77 -3.71
CA HIS A 116 7.11 20.93 -2.34
C HIS A 116 6.63 22.37 -2.10
N ASP A 117 7.45 23.36 -2.47
CA ASP A 117 7.24 24.79 -2.25
C ASP A 117 6.12 25.41 -3.12
N PHE A 118 5.61 24.67 -4.11
CA PHE A 118 4.53 25.14 -4.97
C PHE A 118 3.17 25.10 -4.25
N HIS A 119 2.52 26.24 -4.02
CA HIS A 119 1.22 26.31 -3.36
C HIS A 119 0.06 26.41 -4.35
N LEU A 120 -0.99 25.60 -4.14
CA LEU A 120 -2.24 25.68 -4.89
C LEU A 120 -3.09 26.86 -4.39
N SER A 121 -3.91 27.43 -5.28
CA SER A 121 -4.80 28.56 -4.98
C SER A 121 -5.85 28.21 -3.91
N PRO A 122 -6.23 29.17 -3.04
CA PRO A 122 -7.24 28.96 -2.00
C PRO A 122 -8.65 28.79 -2.58
N THR A 123 -9.49 27.99 -1.92
CA THR A 123 -10.85 27.63 -2.37
C THR A 123 -11.95 28.44 -1.72
N SER A 124 -13.13 28.51 -2.35
CA SER A 124 -14.32 29.21 -1.85
C SER A 124 -15.21 28.40 -0.88
N GLY A 125 -14.80 27.19 -0.47
CA GLY A 125 -15.61 26.30 0.39
C GLY A 125 -16.82 25.64 -0.29
N SER A 126 -17.17 26.08 -1.50
CA SER A 126 -18.20 25.47 -2.34
C SER A 126 -17.82 24.06 -2.78
N HIS A 127 -18.82 23.24 -3.09
CA HIS A 127 -18.63 21.85 -3.52
C HIS A 127 -17.69 21.72 -4.74
N ASP A 128 -17.93 22.51 -5.79
CA ASP A 128 -17.16 22.40 -7.03
C ASP A 128 -15.71 22.82 -6.82
N SER A 129 -15.48 23.87 -6.02
CA SER A 129 -14.14 24.32 -5.62
C SER A 129 -13.41 23.27 -4.78
N LEU A 130 -14.10 22.58 -3.87
CA LEU A 130 -13.51 21.51 -3.04
C LEU A 130 -13.14 20.27 -3.85
N VAL A 131 -14.00 19.86 -4.78
CA VAL A 131 -13.74 18.71 -5.66
C VAL A 131 -12.54 18.99 -6.56
N GLU A 132 -12.46 20.18 -7.14
CA GLU A 132 -11.34 20.55 -8.02
C GLU A 132 -10.02 20.68 -7.25
N TYR A 133 -10.07 21.28 -6.06
CA TYR A 133 -8.92 21.32 -5.17
C TYR A 133 -8.40 19.92 -4.80
N ASP A 134 -9.30 18.96 -4.49
CA ASP A 134 -8.89 17.58 -4.21
C ASP A 134 -8.21 16.92 -5.42
N ARG A 135 -8.68 17.20 -6.65
CA ARG A 135 -8.07 16.72 -7.89
C ARG A 135 -6.64 17.23 -8.06
N LEU A 136 -6.44 18.56 -8.07
CA LEU A 136 -5.11 19.18 -8.28
C LEU A 136 -4.11 18.76 -7.21
N ARG A 137 -4.56 18.72 -5.95
CA ARG A 137 -3.76 18.26 -4.82
C ARG A 137 -3.37 16.79 -4.96
N THR A 138 -4.30 15.92 -5.37
CA THR A 138 -4.01 14.49 -5.62
C THR A 138 -2.93 14.33 -6.69
N LEU A 139 -2.97 15.14 -7.76
CA LEU A 139 -1.93 15.13 -8.79
C LEU A 139 -0.57 15.58 -8.25
N LYS A 140 -0.52 16.68 -7.48
CA LYS A 140 0.72 17.14 -6.81
C LYS A 140 1.28 16.05 -5.89
N GLU A 141 0.44 15.42 -5.08
CA GLU A 141 0.86 14.36 -4.16
C GLU A 141 1.38 13.13 -4.89
N SER A 142 0.74 12.74 -5.99
CA SER A 142 1.23 11.67 -6.88
C SER A 142 2.64 11.98 -7.40
N LEU A 143 2.84 13.19 -7.94
CA LEU A 143 4.15 13.62 -8.44
C LEU A 143 5.22 13.58 -7.34
N VAL A 144 4.93 14.12 -6.16
CA VAL A 144 5.85 14.09 -5.00
C VAL A 144 6.21 12.66 -4.62
N GLN A 145 5.23 11.75 -4.55
CA GLN A 145 5.50 10.33 -4.25
C GLN A 145 6.36 9.67 -5.33
N ARG A 146 6.17 10.00 -6.61
CA ARG A 146 6.98 9.48 -7.72
C ARG A 146 8.41 10.00 -7.68
N ILE A 147 8.62 11.28 -7.36
CA ILE A 147 9.97 11.84 -7.19
C ILE A 147 10.68 11.14 -6.03
N ILE A 148 10.03 11.02 -4.86
CA ILE A 148 10.60 10.32 -3.70
C ILE A 148 10.95 8.86 -4.05
N GLY A 149 10.04 8.14 -4.71
CA GLY A 149 10.27 6.76 -5.14
C GLY A 149 11.48 6.65 -6.07
N THR A 150 11.61 7.55 -7.04
CA THR A 150 12.74 7.60 -7.98
C THR A 150 14.06 7.91 -7.27
N SER A 151 14.06 8.83 -6.29
CA SER A 151 15.23 9.13 -5.45
C SER A 151 15.68 7.90 -4.66
N VAL A 152 14.74 7.18 -4.03
CA VAL A 152 15.03 5.97 -3.26
C VAL A 152 15.60 4.87 -4.16
N GLU A 153 14.99 4.61 -5.32
CA GLU A 153 15.48 3.64 -6.31
C GLU A 153 16.89 3.99 -6.80
N THR A 154 17.17 5.27 -7.03
CA THR A 154 18.49 5.76 -7.48
C THR A 154 19.55 5.60 -6.38
N ALA A 155 19.23 5.95 -5.14
CA ALA A 155 20.13 5.79 -4.00
C ALA A 155 20.44 4.31 -3.72
N ASP A 156 19.44 3.44 -3.86
CA ASP A 156 19.59 2.00 -3.73
C ASP A 156 20.47 1.41 -4.85
N ALA A 157 20.29 1.86 -6.09
CA ALA A 157 21.17 1.51 -7.20
C ALA A 157 22.62 1.94 -6.96
N ALA A 158 22.84 3.16 -6.46
CA ALA A 158 24.18 3.65 -6.10
C ALA A 158 24.84 2.76 -5.04
N ARG A 159 24.11 2.39 -3.96
CA ARG A 159 24.62 1.48 -2.91
C ARG A 159 25.01 0.11 -3.47
N LEU A 160 24.21 -0.46 -4.37
CA LEU A 160 24.51 -1.76 -4.97
C LEU A 160 25.69 -1.70 -5.96
N LEU A 161 25.78 -0.65 -6.77
CA LEU A 161 26.94 -0.44 -7.64
C LEU A 161 28.23 -0.31 -6.81
N ALA A 162 28.20 0.47 -5.72
CA ALA A 162 29.32 0.57 -4.79
C ALA A 162 29.69 -0.78 -4.15
N ALA A 163 28.70 -1.60 -3.79
CA ALA A 163 28.92 -2.94 -3.24
C ALA A 163 29.66 -3.88 -4.19
N THR A 164 29.48 -3.73 -5.52
CA THR A 164 30.21 -4.57 -6.49
C THR A 164 31.70 -4.22 -6.64
N GLN A 165 32.11 -3.03 -6.21
CA GLN A 165 33.50 -2.54 -6.33
C GLN A 165 34.32 -2.75 -5.05
N GLY A 166 33.67 -3.10 -3.94
CA GLY A 166 34.27 -3.13 -2.60
C GLY A 166 34.45 -1.72 -2.03
N ALA A 167 34.26 -1.56 -0.72
CA ALA A 167 34.28 -0.25 -0.02
C ALA A 167 35.68 0.43 0.06
N HIS A 168 36.57 0.14 -0.88
CA HIS A 168 37.99 0.48 -0.81
C HIS A 168 38.38 1.73 -1.62
N ASP A 169 37.49 2.26 -2.46
CA ASP A 169 37.77 3.45 -3.26
C ASP A 169 37.46 4.75 -2.48
N SER A 170 38.41 5.69 -2.51
CA SER A 170 38.29 7.03 -1.90
C SER A 170 37.10 7.80 -2.49
N TYR A 171 36.78 7.55 -3.75
CA TYR A 171 35.66 8.20 -4.43
C TYR A 171 34.29 7.70 -3.93
N THR A 172 34.17 6.40 -3.65
CA THR A 172 32.95 5.83 -3.04
C THR A 172 32.71 6.40 -1.63
N GLN A 173 33.78 6.70 -0.90
CA GLN A 173 33.69 7.34 0.43
C GLN A 173 33.22 8.80 0.36
N GLU A 174 33.57 9.53 -0.69
CA GLU A 174 33.09 10.90 -0.93
C GLU A 174 31.62 10.94 -1.37
N ILE A 175 31.13 9.94 -2.11
CA ILE A 175 29.71 9.86 -2.49
C ILE A 175 28.83 9.38 -1.33
N LEU A 176 29.33 8.43 -0.55
CA LEU A 176 28.59 7.76 0.53
C LEU A 176 29.01 8.28 1.91
N GLU A 177 29.21 9.59 2.05
CA GLU A 177 29.78 10.26 3.25
C GLU A 177 29.19 9.79 4.59
N ASP A 178 27.95 9.31 4.58
CA ASP A 178 27.27 8.76 5.73
C ASP A 178 27.84 7.38 6.18
N PRO A 179 28.30 7.24 7.45
CA PRO A 179 28.79 5.97 8.00
C PRO A 179 27.86 4.77 7.80
N ILE A 180 26.54 4.96 7.79
CA ILE A 180 25.60 3.85 7.58
C ILE A 180 25.72 3.30 6.16
N ASN A 181 25.95 4.16 5.16
CA ASN A 181 26.08 3.75 3.77
C ASN A 181 27.36 2.95 3.56
N LEU A 182 28.47 3.35 4.20
CA LEU A 182 29.72 2.60 4.16
C LEU A 182 29.58 1.21 4.79
N CYS A 183 28.92 1.12 5.94
CA CYS A 183 28.64 -0.18 6.59
C CYS A 183 27.71 -1.04 5.74
N ALA A 184 26.67 -0.43 5.16
CA ALA A 184 25.72 -1.11 4.27
C ALA A 184 26.44 -1.68 3.04
N VAL A 185 27.32 -0.93 2.39
CA VAL A 185 28.10 -1.41 1.23
C VAL A 185 28.93 -2.65 1.57
N LYS A 186 29.59 -2.68 2.74
CA LYS A 186 30.35 -3.88 3.19
C LYS A 186 29.44 -5.10 3.35
N ILE A 187 28.26 -4.93 3.98
CA ILE A 187 27.29 -6.02 4.14
C ILE A 187 26.74 -6.47 2.80
N LEU A 188 26.32 -5.53 1.93
CA LEU A 188 25.79 -5.84 0.61
C LEU A 188 26.84 -6.56 -0.25
N SER A 189 28.11 -6.16 -0.18
CA SER A 189 29.22 -6.86 -0.86
C SER A 189 29.32 -8.32 -0.40
N ALA A 190 29.34 -8.56 0.91
CA ALA A 190 29.40 -9.92 1.47
C ALA A 190 28.15 -10.76 1.11
N ILE A 191 26.97 -10.16 1.09
CA ILE A 191 25.73 -10.81 0.62
C ILE A 191 25.84 -11.17 -0.88
N LEU A 192 26.34 -10.27 -1.71
CA LEU A 192 26.55 -10.52 -3.14
C LEU A 192 27.59 -11.61 -3.39
N GLU A 193 28.50 -11.88 -2.46
CA GLU A 193 29.44 -13.01 -2.51
C GLU A 193 28.87 -14.30 -1.91
N GLY A 194 27.77 -14.21 -1.16
CA GLY A 194 27.20 -15.33 -0.41
C GLY A 194 27.99 -15.67 0.86
N ASP A 195 28.84 -14.76 1.37
CA ASP A 195 29.69 -14.99 2.54
C ASP A 195 29.00 -14.54 3.84
N ALA A 196 28.28 -15.47 4.47
CA ALA A 196 27.64 -15.24 5.76
C ALA A 196 28.64 -14.93 6.90
N ALA A 197 29.89 -15.38 6.82
CA ALA A 197 30.88 -15.13 7.85
C ALA A 197 31.38 -13.68 7.79
N GLU A 198 31.62 -13.15 6.58
CA GLU A 198 31.99 -11.75 6.40
C GLU A 198 30.83 -10.80 6.73
N VAL A 199 29.56 -11.18 6.47
CA VAL A 199 28.40 -10.41 6.96
C VAL A 199 28.43 -10.34 8.50
N ARG A 200 28.60 -11.47 9.20
CA ARG A 200 28.66 -11.50 10.68
C ARG A 200 29.77 -10.64 11.26
N LYS A 201 30.89 -10.51 10.56
CA LYS A 201 32.03 -9.68 10.99
C LYS A 201 31.68 -8.19 10.98
N HIS A 202 30.96 -7.72 9.96
CA HIS A 202 30.56 -6.30 9.82
C HIS A 202 29.23 -5.98 10.50
N TRP A 203 28.44 -6.99 10.89
CA TRP A 203 27.11 -6.83 11.48
C TRP A 203 27.08 -5.93 12.73
N PRO A 204 27.98 -6.05 13.73
CA PRO A 204 27.93 -5.18 14.91
C PRO A 204 28.15 -3.70 14.57
N GLU A 205 29.08 -3.40 13.64
CA GLU A 205 29.35 -2.03 13.19
C GLU A 205 28.11 -1.42 12.53
N PHE A 206 27.42 -2.19 11.69
CA PHE A 206 26.19 -1.77 11.04
C PHE A 206 25.05 -1.49 12.03
N ILE A 207 24.84 -2.38 13.00
CA ILE A 207 23.80 -2.19 14.02
C ILE A 207 24.08 -0.92 14.86
N GLU A 208 25.32 -0.67 15.25
CA GLU A 208 25.66 0.58 15.96
C GLU A 208 25.45 1.83 15.09
N ALA A 209 25.77 1.76 13.80
CA ALA A 209 25.52 2.87 12.86
C ALA A 209 24.03 3.15 12.64
N LEU A 210 23.18 2.14 12.84
CA LEU A 210 21.73 2.22 12.66
C LEU A 210 21.00 2.83 13.87
N LYS A 211 21.49 2.61 15.10
CA LYS A 211 20.89 3.11 16.35
C LYS A 211 20.47 4.58 16.37
N PRO A 212 21.26 5.56 15.88
CA PRO A 212 20.87 6.97 15.98
C PRO A 212 19.82 7.42 14.94
N ARG A 213 19.26 6.50 14.14
CA ARG A 213 18.41 6.84 12.98
C ARG A 213 16.93 6.76 13.33
N ALA A 214 16.15 7.72 12.83
CA ALA A 214 14.70 7.61 12.81
C ALA A 214 14.25 6.76 11.62
N LEU A 215 13.32 5.82 11.87
CA LEU A 215 12.60 5.07 10.82
C LEU A 215 11.21 5.63 10.53
N LEU A 216 10.75 6.60 11.31
CA LEU A 216 9.47 7.26 11.12
C LEU A 216 9.67 8.56 10.35
N TYR A 217 8.70 8.92 9.52
CA TYR A 217 8.66 10.23 8.86
C TYR A 217 7.22 10.75 8.82
N ILE A 218 7.06 12.07 8.71
CA ILE A 218 5.75 12.69 8.46
C ILE A 218 5.55 12.73 6.93
N PRO A 219 4.43 12.24 6.39
CA PRO A 219 4.15 12.32 4.95
C PRO A 219 4.09 13.76 4.45
N HIS A 220 4.33 13.96 3.15
CA HIS A 220 4.22 15.27 2.51
C HIS A 220 2.84 15.92 2.73
N ALA A 221 1.75 15.15 2.62
CA ALA A 221 0.38 15.60 2.83
C ALA A 221 0.12 16.17 4.25
N ARG A 222 1.00 15.88 5.22
CA ARG A 222 0.93 16.36 6.61
C ARG A 222 2.04 17.35 6.94
N GLY A 223 2.69 17.94 5.93
CA GLY A 223 3.75 18.94 6.11
C GLY A 223 5.12 18.37 6.43
N GLY A 224 5.37 17.09 6.12
CA GLY A 224 6.69 16.50 6.31
C GLY A 224 7.76 17.09 5.38
N GLU A 225 8.98 17.25 5.92
CA GLU A 225 10.13 17.77 5.18
C GLU A 225 10.62 16.77 4.12
N PRO A 226 10.71 17.14 2.83
CA PRO A 226 10.98 16.18 1.77
C PRO A 226 12.34 15.47 1.88
N ARG A 227 13.39 16.16 2.31
CA ARG A 227 14.73 15.56 2.50
C ARG A 227 14.72 14.48 3.57
N LEU A 228 14.00 14.71 4.66
CA LEU A 228 13.87 13.73 5.74
C LEU A 228 13.05 12.51 5.29
N ILE A 229 12.02 12.71 4.47
CA ILE A 229 11.25 11.61 3.89
C ILE A 229 12.14 10.75 3.00
N VAL A 230 12.92 11.35 2.09
CA VAL A 230 13.82 10.61 1.20
C VAL A 230 14.88 9.84 1.97
N SER A 231 15.54 10.48 2.96
CA SER A 231 16.59 9.81 3.75
C SER A 231 16.03 8.63 4.56
N THR A 232 14.86 8.81 5.19
CA THR A 232 14.18 7.76 5.96
C THR A 232 13.73 6.61 5.06
N ARG A 233 13.09 6.90 3.92
CA ARG A 233 12.65 5.86 2.98
C ARG A 233 13.82 5.13 2.30
N THR A 234 14.94 5.81 2.08
CA THR A 234 16.18 5.19 1.60
C THR A 234 16.71 4.16 2.60
N LEU A 235 16.67 4.49 3.90
CA LEU A 235 17.05 3.57 4.98
C LEU A 235 16.06 2.40 5.09
N GLN A 236 14.75 2.67 5.07
CA GLN A 236 13.72 1.63 5.07
C GLN A 236 13.88 0.66 3.90
N GLN A 237 14.20 1.16 2.70
CA GLN A 237 14.45 0.31 1.53
C GLN A 237 15.69 -0.58 1.73
N LEU A 238 16.78 -0.05 2.30
CA LEU A 238 17.94 -0.86 2.66
C LEU A 238 17.55 -1.99 3.63
N LEU A 239 16.79 -1.68 4.68
CA LEU A 239 16.33 -2.70 5.63
C LEU A 239 15.43 -3.73 4.94
N PHE A 240 14.53 -3.29 4.06
CA PHE A 240 13.65 -4.16 3.28
C PHE A 240 14.43 -5.17 2.42
N ASP A 241 15.49 -4.71 1.75
CA ASP A 241 16.34 -5.59 0.93
C ASP A 241 17.14 -6.56 1.79
N LEU A 242 17.77 -6.10 2.89
CA LEU A 242 18.50 -6.96 3.83
C LEU A 242 17.60 -8.04 4.44
N LEU A 243 16.37 -7.69 4.86
CA LEU A 243 15.38 -8.64 5.38
C LEU A 243 14.98 -9.69 4.34
N GLY A 244 15.03 -9.34 3.05
CA GLY A 244 14.82 -10.28 1.95
C GLY A 244 16.01 -11.20 1.66
N TRP A 245 17.24 -10.74 1.90
CA TRP A 245 18.47 -11.40 1.45
C TRP A 245 19.18 -12.20 2.54
N LEU A 246 19.17 -11.75 3.79
CA LEU A 246 19.84 -12.44 4.90
C LEU A 246 19.33 -13.89 5.09
N PRO A 247 18.01 -14.19 5.03
CA PRO A 247 17.54 -15.58 5.11
C PRO A 247 18.01 -16.46 3.94
N GLN A 248 18.37 -15.87 2.79
CA GLN A 248 18.84 -16.62 1.62
C GLN A 248 20.24 -17.22 1.85
N ILE A 249 21.07 -16.54 2.64
CA ILE A 249 22.40 -17.01 3.04
C ILE A 249 22.41 -17.73 4.40
N GLY A 250 21.24 -18.13 4.91
CA GLY A 250 21.09 -18.89 6.16
C GLY A 250 21.16 -18.05 7.44
N MET A 251 21.05 -16.72 7.34
CA MET A 251 21.16 -15.79 8.47
C MET A 251 19.79 -15.42 9.05
N ILE A 252 19.07 -16.42 9.57
CA ILE A 252 17.72 -16.24 10.15
C ILE A 252 17.80 -15.41 11.43
N ARG A 253 18.77 -15.68 12.31
CA ARG A 253 18.93 -14.96 13.57
C ARG A 253 19.18 -13.47 13.34
N GLU A 254 20.07 -13.12 12.43
CA GLU A 254 20.38 -11.73 12.08
C GLU A 254 19.17 -11.03 11.44
N THR A 255 18.36 -11.76 10.68
CA THR A 255 17.07 -11.24 10.16
C THR A 255 16.10 -10.91 11.31
N CYS A 256 15.98 -11.79 12.30
CA CYS A 256 15.19 -11.52 13.50
C CYS A 256 15.76 -10.31 14.27
N GLN A 257 17.07 -10.20 14.45
CA GLN A 257 17.70 -9.05 15.10
C GLN A 257 17.42 -7.74 14.36
N LEU A 258 17.40 -7.77 13.02
CA LEU A 258 17.11 -6.59 12.21
C LEU A 258 15.66 -6.13 12.37
N LEU A 259 14.72 -7.08 12.45
CA LEU A 259 13.32 -6.79 12.78
C LEU A 259 13.17 -6.22 14.21
N ASP A 260 13.91 -6.74 15.20
CA ASP A 260 13.90 -6.18 16.56
C ASP A 260 14.43 -4.74 16.55
N MET A 261 15.54 -4.51 15.85
CA MET A 261 16.12 -3.19 15.70
C MET A 261 15.16 -2.22 15.00
N ALA A 262 14.49 -2.63 13.94
CA ALA A 262 13.50 -1.78 13.27
C ALA A 262 12.36 -1.35 14.22
N GLN A 263 11.83 -2.27 15.04
CA GLN A 263 10.82 -1.93 16.05
C GLN A 263 11.36 -1.01 17.15
N GLN A 264 12.60 -1.24 17.58
CA GLN A 264 13.28 -0.41 18.59
C GLN A 264 13.47 1.02 18.09
N LEU A 265 13.91 1.21 16.84
CA LEU A 265 14.15 2.55 16.27
C LEU A 265 12.89 3.38 16.19
N GLU A 266 11.75 2.78 15.83
CA GLU A 266 10.45 3.49 15.83
C GLU A 266 10.02 3.90 17.24
N SER A 267 10.34 3.07 18.24
CA SER A 267 10.01 3.34 19.64
C SER A 267 10.91 4.42 20.27
N GLU A 268 12.20 4.41 19.94
CA GLU A 268 13.21 5.31 20.51
C GLU A 268 13.26 6.68 19.82
N HIS A 269 12.82 6.77 18.57
CA HIS A 269 12.85 7.99 17.76
C HIS A 269 11.45 8.39 17.26
N PRO A 270 10.51 8.77 18.14
CA PRO A 270 9.18 9.20 17.75
C PRO A 270 9.22 10.55 16.99
N VAL A 271 8.52 10.65 15.86
CA VAL A 271 8.53 11.82 14.96
C VAL A 271 7.24 12.66 15.07
N GLY A 272 6.62 12.67 16.26
CA GLY A 272 5.42 13.46 16.53
C GLY A 272 4.13 12.88 15.93
N GLN A 273 3.03 13.65 16.02
CA GLN A 273 1.73 13.21 15.53
C GLN A 273 1.71 13.13 13.99
N GLY A 274 1.07 12.09 13.46
CA GLY A 274 0.93 11.91 12.02
C GLY A 274 2.12 11.26 11.32
N ALA A 275 3.13 10.82 12.07
CA ALA A 275 4.22 10.00 11.56
C ALA A 275 3.71 8.67 10.98
N VAL A 276 4.41 8.18 9.96
CA VAL A 276 4.14 6.90 9.29
C VAL A 276 5.21 5.89 9.64
N THR A 277 4.75 4.70 10.03
CA THR A 277 5.57 3.49 10.16
C THR A 277 5.53 2.67 8.87
N GLU A 278 6.65 2.04 8.54
CA GLU A 278 6.75 1.03 7.48
C GLU A 278 7.10 -0.36 8.07
N PHE A 279 7.02 -0.49 9.40
CA PHE A 279 7.37 -1.73 10.08
C PHE A 279 6.50 -2.90 9.61
N ASP A 280 5.23 -2.68 9.29
CA ASP A 280 4.36 -3.72 8.71
C ASP A 280 4.96 -4.35 7.46
N ARG A 281 5.46 -3.51 6.55
CA ARG A 281 6.08 -3.93 5.30
C ARG A 281 7.43 -4.61 5.53
N LEU A 282 8.24 -4.09 6.45
CA LEU A 282 9.52 -4.70 6.83
C LEU A 282 9.30 -6.09 7.46
N PHE A 283 8.38 -6.18 8.42
CA PHE A 283 8.01 -7.41 9.10
C PHE A 283 7.47 -8.45 8.12
N GLU A 284 6.53 -8.08 7.26
CA GLU A 284 6.01 -8.97 6.21
C GLU A 284 7.16 -9.53 5.35
N LYS A 285 8.05 -8.65 4.87
CA LYS A 285 9.17 -9.06 4.01
C LYS A 285 10.13 -10.01 4.71
N GLY A 286 10.56 -9.67 5.93
CA GLY A 286 11.49 -10.47 6.72
C GLY A 286 10.89 -11.82 7.12
N TYR A 287 9.67 -11.81 7.65
CA TYR A 287 8.96 -13.02 8.04
C TYR A 287 8.76 -13.97 6.84
N GLN A 288 8.25 -13.47 5.71
CA GLN A 288 8.10 -14.27 4.50
C GLN A 288 9.42 -14.83 4.00
N ALA A 289 10.52 -14.05 4.06
CA ALA A 289 11.84 -14.52 3.65
C ALA A 289 12.38 -15.64 4.55
N ILE A 290 12.18 -15.55 5.87
CA ILE A 290 12.52 -16.62 6.82
C ILE A 290 11.71 -17.88 6.51
N VAL A 291 10.38 -17.76 6.34
CA VAL A 291 9.52 -18.90 6.01
C VAL A 291 9.95 -19.56 4.68
N ARG A 292 10.23 -18.77 3.64
CA ARG A 292 10.76 -19.30 2.35
C ARG A 292 12.07 -20.08 2.55
N SER A 293 12.99 -19.55 3.38
CA SER A 293 14.25 -20.22 3.72
C SER A 293 14.02 -21.56 4.44
N MET A 294 13.10 -21.59 5.41
CA MET A 294 12.73 -22.83 6.12
C MET A 294 12.10 -23.88 5.21
N VAL A 295 11.19 -23.47 4.32
CA VAL A 295 10.57 -24.39 3.35
C VAL A 295 11.60 -24.94 2.37
N ALA A 296 12.57 -24.12 1.94
CA ALA A 296 13.67 -24.57 1.09
C ALA A 296 14.62 -25.54 1.83
N ALA A 297 14.85 -25.32 3.13
CA ALA A 297 15.62 -26.22 3.99
C ALA A 297 14.91 -27.57 4.20
N ALA A 298 13.58 -27.57 4.34
CA ALA A 298 12.79 -28.80 4.51
C ALA A 298 12.97 -29.81 3.37
N ALA A 299 13.29 -29.34 2.15
CA ALA A 299 13.60 -30.23 1.02
C ALA A 299 14.83 -31.12 1.25
N GLN A 300 15.78 -30.72 2.11
CA GLN A 300 16.89 -31.59 2.51
C GLN A 300 16.51 -32.59 3.60
N TRP A 301 15.51 -32.25 4.42
CA TRP A 301 15.06 -33.15 5.50
C TRP A 301 14.31 -34.35 4.92
N ASP A 302 13.61 -34.16 3.79
CA ASP A 302 12.96 -35.23 3.02
C ASP A 302 13.95 -36.36 2.67
N GLU A 303 15.16 -36.02 2.20
CA GLU A 303 16.20 -36.99 1.82
C GLU A 303 16.67 -37.85 3.02
N VAL A 304 16.66 -37.27 4.22
CA VAL A 304 17.08 -37.96 5.45
C VAL A 304 15.93 -38.80 6.03
N ALA A 305 14.68 -38.35 5.87
CA ALA A 305 13.48 -39.04 6.34
C ALA A 305 13.18 -40.32 5.55
N GLU A 306 13.48 -40.38 4.24
CA GLU A 306 13.37 -41.64 3.47
C GLU A 306 14.24 -42.77 4.04
N MET A 307 15.34 -42.44 4.73
CA MET A 307 16.24 -43.42 5.35
C MET A 307 15.83 -43.87 6.75
N LYS A 308 14.94 -43.15 7.45
CA LYS A 308 14.52 -43.47 8.83
C LYS A 308 13.01 -43.28 8.95
N GLN A 309 12.26 -44.34 9.28
CA GLN A 309 10.80 -44.35 9.51
C GLN A 309 10.35 -43.47 10.71
N VAL A 310 10.64 -42.16 10.68
CA VAL A 310 10.34 -41.19 11.75
C VAL A 310 9.90 -39.88 11.08
N GLN A 311 8.79 -39.32 11.57
CA GLN A 311 8.19 -38.00 11.28
C GLN A 311 8.47 -37.40 9.89
N HIS A 312 7.45 -37.37 9.04
CA HIS A 312 7.46 -36.73 7.72
C HIS A 312 7.98 -35.29 7.81
N ALA A 313 8.82 -34.84 6.87
CA ALA A 313 9.45 -33.51 6.93
C ALA A 313 8.42 -32.37 7.02
N ASP A 314 7.22 -32.56 6.45
CA ASP A 314 6.11 -31.61 6.57
C ASP A 314 5.63 -31.44 8.03
N HIS A 315 5.64 -32.49 8.87
CA HIS A 315 5.35 -32.34 10.30
C HIS A 315 6.43 -31.52 11.02
N MET A 316 7.71 -31.83 10.77
CA MET A 316 8.83 -31.07 11.35
C MET A 316 8.80 -29.61 10.92
N LEU A 317 8.45 -29.34 9.67
CA LEU A 317 8.28 -28.00 9.12
C LEU A 317 7.13 -27.27 9.82
N VAL A 318 5.97 -27.90 10.00
CA VAL A 318 4.83 -27.30 10.73
C VAL A 318 5.22 -26.96 12.16
N ASP A 319 5.91 -27.86 12.87
CA ASP A 319 6.37 -27.63 14.24
C ASP A 319 7.35 -26.44 14.31
N ALA A 320 8.32 -26.37 13.40
CA ALA A 320 9.27 -25.26 13.33
C ALA A 320 8.60 -23.93 12.95
N LEU A 321 7.66 -23.95 12.00
CA LEU A 321 6.88 -22.77 11.62
C LEU A 321 6.00 -22.29 12.77
N GLN A 322 5.42 -23.20 13.55
CA GLN A 322 4.66 -22.83 14.74
C GLN A 322 5.56 -22.12 15.75
N GLN A 323 6.75 -22.66 16.04
CA GLN A 323 7.71 -22.04 16.95
C GLN A 323 8.13 -20.64 16.47
N LEU A 324 8.49 -20.49 15.18
CA LEU A 324 8.82 -19.19 14.61
C LEU A 324 7.63 -18.22 14.73
N THR A 325 6.45 -18.67 14.31
CA THR A 325 5.25 -17.83 14.26
C THR A 325 4.87 -17.35 15.65
N GLU A 326 4.95 -18.20 16.67
CA GLU A 326 4.65 -17.82 18.06
C GLU A 326 5.61 -16.72 18.57
N GLN A 327 6.92 -16.87 18.31
CA GLN A 327 7.92 -15.86 18.68
C GLN A 327 7.71 -14.53 17.93
N GLN A 328 7.46 -14.60 16.62
CA GLN A 328 7.29 -13.42 15.78
C GLN A 328 5.92 -12.74 15.99
N LEU A 329 4.88 -13.50 16.37
CA LEU A 329 3.57 -12.95 16.70
C LEU A 329 3.62 -12.04 17.91
N GLU A 330 4.43 -12.34 18.93
CA GLU A 330 4.59 -11.43 20.06
C GLU A 330 5.04 -10.03 19.60
N ARG A 331 6.01 -10.01 18.68
CA ARG A 331 6.56 -8.78 18.10
C ARG A 331 5.54 -8.05 17.22
N TRP A 332 4.86 -8.79 16.34
CA TRP A 332 3.77 -8.30 15.50
C TRP A 332 2.66 -7.67 16.32
N LEU A 333 2.22 -8.34 17.40
CA LEU A 333 1.16 -7.86 18.25
C LEU A 333 1.57 -6.59 18.99
N LYS A 334 2.80 -6.49 19.51
CA LYS A 334 3.30 -5.25 20.13
C LYS A 334 3.17 -4.06 19.18
N HIS A 335 3.54 -4.23 17.91
CA HIS A 335 3.38 -3.19 16.90
C HIS A 335 1.91 -2.92 16.56
N SER A 336 1.13 -3.96 16.27
CA SER A 336 -0.30 -3.85 15.94
C SER A 336 -1.10 -3.05 16.97
N HIS A 337 -0.84 -3.22 18.27
CA HIS A 337 -1.52 -2.48 19.33
C HIS A 337 -1.20 -0.98 19.35
N THR A 338 -0.04 -0.57 18.82
CA THR A 338 0.31 0.86 18.69
C THR A 338 -0.35 1.53 17.48
N LEU A 339 -0.83 0.73 16.52
CA LEU A 339 -1.48 1.22 15.31
C LEU A 339 -2.99 1.31 15.46
N ARG A 340 -3.55 2.38 14.89
CA ARG A 340 -4.98 2.49 14.63
C ARG A 340 -5.24 2.00 13.21
N LEU A 341 -6.06 0.95 13.08
CA LEU A 341 -6.40 0.38 11.76
C LEU A 341 -7.59 1.06 11.11
N SER A 342 -8.50 1.59 11.92
CA SER A 342 -9.62 2.40 11.41
C SER A 342 -9.99 3.50 12.38
N VAL A 343 -10.45 4.62 11.86
CA VAL A 343 -10.94 5.75 12.66
C VAL A 343 -12.08 5.37 13.60
N VAL A 344 -12.93 4.42 13.21
CA VAL A 344 -14.09 4.00 14.03
C VAL A 344 -13.66 3.35 15.35
N GLU A 345 -12.40 2.95 15.48
CA GLU A 345 -11.86 2.45 16.74
C GLU A 345 -11.90 3.53 17.85
N LYS A 346 -11.87 4.82 17.51
CA LYS A 346 -12.06 5.96 18.45
C LYS A 346 -13.42 5.92 19.16
N VAL A 347 -14.43 5.31 18.52
CA VAL A 347 -15.79 5.14 19.06
C VAL A 347 -16.09 3.69 19.43
N SER A 348 -15.07 2.89 19.71
CA SER A 348 -15.27 1.57 20.31
C SER A 348 -15.93 1.70 21.70
N GLU A 349 -15.55 2.72 22.47
CA GLU A 349 -16.11 2.98 23.80
C GLU A 349 -17.54 3.54 23.74
N ASN A 350 -18.41 3.05 24.65
CA ASN A 350 -19.83 3.43 24.69
C ASN A 350 -20.06 4.95 24.88
N LYS A 351 -19.20 5.67 25.60
CA LYS A 351 -19.38 7.12 25.83
C LYS A 351 -19.13 7.92 24.55
N SER A 352 -17.99 7.69 23.91
CA SER A 352 -17.63 8.34 22.64
C SER A 352 -18.62 7.97 21.54
N TRP A 353 -19.06 6.71 21.51
CA TRP A 353 -20.12 6.24 20.62
C TRP A 353 -21.42 7.05 20.77
N GLN A 354 -21.93 7.20 21.99
CA GLN A 354 -23.17 7.96 22.21
C GLN A 354 -23.02 9.44 21.85
N ARG A 355 -21.88 10.07 22.13
CA ARG A 355 -21.61 11.46 21.68
C ARG A 355 -21.72 11.60 20.16
N LEU A 356 -21.13 10.67 19.41
CA LEU A 356 -21.22 10.67 17.95
C LEU A 356 -22.66 10.44 17.46
N VAL A 357 -23.38 9.48 18.06
CA VAL A 357 -24.78 9.20 17.70
C VAL A 357 -25.67 10.43 17.95
N ASP A 358 -25.54 11.08 19.10
CA ASP A 358 -26.32 12.27 19.44
C ASP A 358 -26.03 13.43 18.48
N PHE A 359 -24.76 13.62 18.09
CA PHE A 359 -24.36 14.61 17.10
C PHE A 359 -24.96 14.33 15.73
N ILE A 360 -24.82 13.11 15.21
CA ILE A 360 -25.36 12.72 13.90
C ILE A 360 -26.88 12.86 13.88
N LYS A 361 -27.58 12.43 14.94
CA LYS A 361 -29.05 12.56 15.01
C LYS A 361 -29.53 14.00 15.01
N ARG A 362 -28.76 14.91 15.60
CA ARG A 362 -29.14 16.32 15.73
C ARG A 362 -28.83 17.12 14.46
N TYR A 363 -27.67 16.91 13.87
CA TYR A 363 -27.15 17.76 12.78
C TYR A 363 -27.08 17.04 11.42
N GLY A 364 -27.22 15.72 11.39
CA GLY A 364 -26.98 14.93 10.19
C GLY A 364 -28.01 15.15 9.08
N GLY A 365 -29.26 15.49 9.41
CA GLY A 365 -30.32 15.68 8.42
C GLY A 365 -30.03 16.80 7.41
N ASP A 366 -29.48 17.92 7.89
CA ASP A 366 -29.16 19.08 7.05
C ASP A 366 -27.78 18.92 6.37
N LEU A 367 -26.86 18.19 7.02
CA LEU A 367 -25.47 18.06 6.58
C LEU A 367 -25.25 16.91 5.58
N PHE A 368 -25.64 15.68 5.92
CA PHE A 368 -25.21 14.47 5.19
C PHE A 368 -26.11 14.14 4.01
N ASN A 369 -26.31 15.12 3.12
CA ASN A 369 -27.01 14.94 1.86
C ASN A 369 -26.12 14.33 0.76
N GLN A 370 -26.71 13.96 -0.37
CA GLN A 370 -26.00 13.30 -1.47
C GLN A 370 -24.82 14.13 -2.03
N LYS A 371 -24.95 15.46 -2.10
CA LYS A 371 -23.89 16.35 -2.59
C LYS A 371 -22.72 16.40 -1.60
N PHE A 372 -23.03 16.54 -0.32
CA PHE A 372 -22.05 16.53 0.77
C PHE A 372 -21.27 15.21 0.81
N MET A 373 -21.97 14.08 0.68
CA MET A 373 -21.40 12.73 0.81
C MET A 373 -20.65 12.23 -0.43
N SER A 374 -20.50 13.08 -1.45
CA SER A 374 -19.65 12.76 -2.60
C SER A 374 -18.18 12.63 -2.18
N PHE A 375 -17.47 11.67 -2.75
CA PHE A 375 -16.13 11.30 -2.30
C PHE A 375 -15.11 12.45 -2.37
N GLY A 376 -15.11 13.20 -3.49
CA GLY A 376 -14.20 14.34 -3.67
C GLY A 376 -14.47 15.47 -2.68
N ASN A 377 -15.75 15.73 -2.36
CA ASN A 377 -16.13 16.73 -1.36
C ASN A 377 -15.66 16.35 0.03
N LEU A 378 -15.93 15.11 0.46
CA LEU A 378 -15.52 14.61 1.77
C LEU A 378 -13.99 14.66 1.95
N ARG A 379 -13.23 14.27 0.92
CA ARG A 379 -11.76 14.41 0.93
C ARG A 379 -11.33 15.87 0.97
N GLY A 380 -11.91 16.73 0.13
CA GLY A 380 -11.62 18.16 0.11
C GLY A 380 -11.76 18.79 1.50
N ILE A 381 -12.87 18.51 2.20
CA ILE A 381 -13.12 18.99 3.57
C ILE A 381 -12.05 18.48 4.54
N LEU A 382 -11.72 17.18 4.53
CA LEU A 382 -10.70 16.65 5.45
C LEU A 382 -9.31 17.26 5.22
N HIS A 383 -8.96 17.54 3.97
CA HIS A 383 -7.65 18.09 3.63
C HIS A 383 -7.50 19.56 3.96
N GLN A 384 -8.56 20.36 3.82
CA GLN A 384 -8.58 21.75 4.29
C GLN A 384 -8.77 21.86 5.79
N SER A 385 -9.14 20.76 6.45
CA SER A 385 -9.72 20.72 7.79
C SER A 385 -11.20 21.12 7.81
N VAL A 386 -11.92 20.46 8.70
CA VAL A 386 -13.32 20.79 9.00
C VAL A 386 -13.44 22.20 9.60
N GLU A 387 -12.39 22.71 10.26
CA GLU A 387 -12.39 24.04 10.86
C GLU A 387 -12.47 25.15 9.80
N ASP A 388 -11.60 25.09 8.79
CA ASP A 388 -11.57 26.06 7.69
C ASP A 388 -12.85 25.95 6.85
N TRP A 389 -13.35 24.73 6.63
CA TRP A 389 -14.62 24.53 5.94
C TRP A 389 -15.80 25.15 6.68
N LEU A 390 -15.91 24.97 8.00
CA LEU A 390 -16.94 25.62 8.81
C LEU A 390 -16.81 27.14 8.75
N GLN A 391 -15.59 27.67 8.81
CA GLN A 391 -15.36 29.11 8.74
C GLN A 391 -15.82 29.71 7.40
N ASN A 392 -15.52 29.04 6.29
CA ASN A 392 -15.97 29.48 4.97
C ASN A 392 -17.50 29.46 4.84
N LEU A 393 -18.18 28.47 5.45
CA LEU A 393 -19.64 28.43 5.46
C LEU A 393 -20.28 29.48 6.37
N GLU A 394 -19.63 29.91 7.45
CA GLU A 394 -20.10 31.03 8.28
C GLU A 394 -20.13 32.37 7.51
N GLU A 395 -19.34 32.49 6.43
CA GLU A 395 -19.32 33.66 5.55
C GLU A 395 -20.45 33.68 4.51
N ASP A 396 -21.15 32.54 4.31
CA ASP A 396 -22.28 32.38 3.40
C ASP A 396 -23.62 32.50 4.16
N PRO A 397 -24.38 33.60 4.00
CA PRO A 397 -25.64 33.80 4.71
C PRO A 397 -26.71 32.73 4.41
N GLU A 398 -26.72 32.16 3.20
CA GLU A 398 -27.70 31.12 2.84
C GLU A 398 -27.39 29.81 3.57
N ALA A 399 -26.11 29.45 3.68
CA ALA A 399 -25.67 28.26 4.42
C ALA A 399 -26.01 28.34 5.92
N VAL A 400 -25.86 29.52 6.53
CA VAL A 400 -26.17 29.75 7.96
C VAL A 400 -27.65 29.56 8.26
N ASP A 401 -28.54 29.96 7.34
CA ASP A 401 -29.99 29.82 7.52
C ASP A 401 -30.48 28.38 7.30
N GLU A 402 -29.78 27.57 6.50
CA GLU A 402 -30.18 26.19 6.15
C GLU A 402 -29.56 25.12 7.06
N ILE A 403 -28.39 25.36 7.66
CA ILE A 403 -27.64 24.34 8.41
C ILE A 403 -27.74 24.61 9.92
N LEU A 404 -28.49 23.76 10.64
CA LEU A 404 -28.68 23.88 12.09
C LEU A 404 -27.37 23.87 12.89
N LEU A 405 -26.35 23.15 12.42
CA LEU A 405 -25.03 23.13 13.07
C LEU A 405 -24.40 24.52 13.12
N LEU A 406 -24.57 25.35 12.09
CA LEU A 406 -24.00 26.70 12.02
C LEU A 406 -24.76 27.66 12.95
N GLU A 407 -26.09 27.57 13.01
CA GLU A 407 -26.91 28.35 13.95
C GLU A 407 -26.54 28.07 15.41
N GLU A 408 -26.32 26.80 15.73
CA GLU A 408 -26.04 26.33 17.10
C GLU A 408 -24.56 26.31 17.48
N LEU A 409 -23.66 26.63 16.55
CA LEU A 409 -22.22 26.64 16.77
C LEU A 409 -21.86 27.65 17.85
N GLU A 410 -20.95 27.27 18.75
CA GLU A 410 -20.53 28.02 19.96
C GLU A 410 -21.61 28.26 21.03
N ASN A 411 -22.90 28.19 20.68
CA ASN A 411 -24.02 28.34 21.60
C ASN A 411 -24.37 27.03 22.32
N VAL A 412 -24.61 25.98 21.55
CA VAL A 412 -25.03 24.65 22.04
C VAL A 412 -23.92 23.63 21.82
N CYS A 413 -23.27 23.68 20.65
CA CYS A 413 -22.15 22.81 20.31
C CYS A 413 -20.84 23.61 20.31
N PRO A 414 -19.89 23.32 21.22
CA PRO A 414 -18.56 23.94 21.15
C PRO A 414 -17.91 23.64 19.79
N ARG A 415 -17.34 24.66 19.13
CA ARG A 415 -16.70 24.53 17.81
C ARG A 415 -15.71 23.36 17.74
N LYS A 416 -14.92 23.17 18.80
CA LYS A 416 -13.97 22.05 18.92
C LYS A 416 -14.65 20.68 18.87
N ASP A 417 -15.80 20.52 19.53
CA ASP A 417 -16.55 19.26 19.54
C ASP A 417 -17.20 19.00 18.17
N ALA A 418 -17.71 20.04 17.50
CA ALA A 418 -18.23 19.95 16.15
C ALA A 418 -17.14 19.50 15.16
N ILE A 419 -15.96 20.14 15.21
CA ILE A 419 -14.81 19.77 14.38
C ILE A 419 -14.43 18.29 14.62
N GLU A 420 -14.29 17.88 15.88
CA GLU A 420 -13.90 16.51 16.23
C GLU A 420 -14.89 15.46 15.71
N LEU A 421 -16.19 15.65 15.97
CA LEU A 421 -17.24 14.68 15.64
C LEU A 421 -17.55 14.64 14.13
N LEU A 422 -17.52 15.80 13.46
CA LEU A 422 -17.72 15.87 12.01
C LEU A 422 -16.51 15.28 11.27
N SER A 423 -15.28 15.58 11.70
CA SER A 423 -14.07 14.95 11.14
C SER A 423 -14.14 13.42 11.29
N LEU A 424 -14.56 12.93 12.46
CA LEU A 424 -14.73 11.50 12.70
C LEU A 424 -15.77 10.86 11.78
N ALA A 425 -16.93 11.49 11.58
CA ALA A 425 -17.98 10.97 10.71
C ALA A 425 -17.53 10.93 9.24
N ILE A 426 -16.87 12.00 8.77
CA ILE A 426 -16.34 12.07 7.40
C ILE A 426 -15.22 11.04 7.21
N GLU A 427 -14.24 10.97 8.12
CA GLU A 427 -13.16 9.97 8.09
C GLU A 427 -13.74 8.54 8.03
N ALA A 428 -14.77 8.23 8.82
CA ALA A 428 -15.36 6.89 8.86
C ALA A 428 -15.96 6.48 7.52
N VAL A 429 -16.60 7.42 6.82
CA VAL A 429 -17.20 7.21 5.50
C VAL A 429 -16.12 7.12 4.42
N VAL A 430 -15.14 8.03 4.42
CA VAL A 430 -14.05 8.06 3.44
C VAL A 430 -13.21 6.77 3.52
N GLU A 431 -12.83 6.34 4.73
CA GLU A 431 -12.09 5.08 4.93
C GLU A 431 -12.89 3.85 4.46
N ASN A 432 -14.23 3.91 4.48
CA ASN A 432 -15.11 2.78 4.19
C ASN A 432 -16.08 3.07 3.02
N PHE A 433 -15.65 3.83 2.02
CA PHE A 433 -16.54 4.35 0.98
C PHE A 433 -17.24 3.23 0.18
N ARG A 434 -16.60 2.07 0.01
CA ARG A 434 -17.21 0.86 -0.57
C ARG A 434 -18.45 0.40 0.20
N VAL A 435 -18.37 0.41 1.53
CA VAL A 435 -19.51 0.06 2.41
C VAL A 435 -20.55 1.17 2.40
N TYR A 436 -20.12 2.43 2.34
CA TYR A 436 -21.05 3.55 2.17
C TYR A 436 -21.85 3.45 0.88
N ARG A 437 -21.24 3.05 -0.26
CA ARG A 437 -21.96 2.83 -1.52
C ARG A 437 -23.00 1.72 -1.40
N ASP A 438 -22.68 0.63 -0.72
CA ASP A 438 -23.63 -0.44 -0.40
C ASP A 438 -24.79 0.11 0.43
N TYR A 439 -24.50 0.82 1.52
CA TYR A 439 -25.51 1.49 2.35
C TYR A 439 -26.37 2.47 1.53
N ASN A 440 -25.76 3.29 0.68
CA ASN A 440 -26.44 4.29 -0.13
C ASN A 440 -27.34 3.71 -1.24
N THR A 441 -27.13 2.45 -1.61
CA THR A 441 -27.87 1.81 -2.71
C THR A 441 -28.88 0.77 -2.24
N THR A 442 -28.69 0.19 -1.05
CA THR A 442 -29.48 -0.96 -0.59
C THR A 442 -30.51 -0.65 0.49
N THR A 443 -30.42 0.52 1.14
CA THR A 443 -31.36 0.90 2.22
C THR A 443 -31.88 2.32 2.04
N THR A 444 -33.17 2.53 2.30
CA THR A 444 -33.79 3.87 2.30
C THR A 444 -33.31 4.74 3.46
N GLN A 445 -32.60 4.15 4.44
CA GLN A 445 -32.04 4.90 5.57
C GLN A 445 -30.92 5.85 5.11
N SER A 446 -30.30 5.60 3.96
CA SER A 446 -29.27 6.49 3.42
C SER A 446 -29.78 7.84 2.96
N ASP A 447 -31.07 7.95 2.65
CA ASP A 447 -31.73 9.21 2.29
C ASP A 447 -31.83 10.17 3.51
N HIS A 448 -31.62 9.64 4.71
CA HIS A 448 -31.73 10.34 5.98
C HIS A 448 -30.36 10.49 6.63
N GLY A 449 -29.78 11.68 6.52
CA GLY A 449 -28.44 11.96 7.06
C GLY A 449 -28.34 11.74 8.59
N GLU A 450 -29.44 11.94 9.32
CA GLU A 450 -29.56 11.67 10.76
C GLU A 450 -29.44 10.18 11.12
N LEU A 451 -29.54 9.27 10.14
CA LEU A 451 -29.39 7.82 10.31
C LEU A 451 -27.98 7.31 9.96
N LEU A 452 -27.04 8.18 9.59
CA LEU A 452 -25.66 7.79 9.24
C LEU A 452 -24.97 6.97 10.34
N TYR A 453 -25.32 7.19 11.62
CA TYR A 453 -24.77 6.42 12.73
C TYR A 453 -25.05 4.92 12.60
N THR A 454 -26.14 4.51 11.93
CA THR A 454 -26.45 3.08 11.72
C THR A 454 -25.37 2.40 10.87
N LEU A 455 -24.91 3.05 9.80
CA LEU A 455 -23.76 2.60 9.01
C LEU A 455 -22.50 2.51 9.87
N ILE A 456 -22.19 3.54 10.65
CA ILE A 456 -20.99 3.55 11.50
C ILE A 456 -21.01 2.40 12.52
N ASP A 457 -22.19 1.98 13.00
CA ASP A 457 -22.30 0.83 13.90
C ASP A 457 -21.92 -0.49 13.21
N PHE A 458 -22.27 -0.68 11.94
CA PHE A 458 -21.77 -1.79 11.12
C PHE A 458 -20.27 -1.71 10.89
N LEU A 459 -19.73 -0.51 10.66
CA LEU A 459 -18.29 -0.29 10.51
C LEU A 459 -17.53 -0.63 11.81
N ARG A 460 -18.09 -0.34 13.00
CA ARG A 460 -17.49 -0.74 14.29
C ARG A 460 -17.37 -2.25 14.41
N LEU A 461 -18.40 -3.00 14.03
CA LEU A 461 -18.36 -4.47 14.02
C LEU A 461 -17.30 -4.99 13.04
N ARG A 462 -17.28 -4.43 11.82
CA ARG A 462 -16.29 -4.78 10.81
C ARG A 462 -14.86 -4.49 11.27
N ALA A 463 -14.61 -3.31 11.86
CA ALA A 463 -13.29 -2.93 12.36
C ALA A 463 -12.80 -3.88 13.47
N ALA A 464 -13.69 -4.33 14.36
CA ALA A 464 -13.35 -5.34 15.37
C ALA A 464 -12.95 -6.68 14.74
N TYR A 465 -13.64 -7.11 13.68
CA TYR A 465 -13.28 -8.31 12.91
C TYR A 465 -11.95 -8.13 12.17
N ASP A 466 -11.78 -7.01 11.45
CA ASP A 466 -10.56 -6.69 10.69
C ASP A 466 -9.33 -6.58 11.60
N ARG A 467 -9.49 -6.13 12.85
CA ARG A 467 -8.42 -6.13 13.85
C ARG A 467 -7.93 -7.53 14.20
N ILE A 468 -8.84 -8.50 14.33
CA ILE A 468 -8.45 -9.91 14.54
C ILE A 468 -7.79 -10.46 13.28
N ALA A 469 -8.36 -10.20 12.10
CA ALA A 469 -7.76 -10.63 10.84
C ALA A 469 -6.34 -10.07 10.65
N TRP A 470 -6.12 -8.81 11.02
CA TRP A 470 -4.81 -8.16 10.99
C TRP A 470 -3.78 -8.85 11.88
N ASN A 471 -4.17 -9.18 13.11
CA ASN A 471 -3.31 -9.90 14.06
C ASN A 471 -2.90 -11.30 13.55
N LEU A 472 -3.69 -11.88 12.65
CA LEU A 472 -3.49 -13.23 12.09
C LEU A 472 -2.75 -13.25 10.75
N LYS A 473 -2.39 -12.08 10.17
CA LYS A 473 -1.65 -12.00 8.90
C LYS A 473 -0.40 -12.89 8.82
N PRO A 474 0.46 -13.01 9.85
CA PRO A 474 1.64 -13.87 9.79
C PRO A 474 1.30 -15.35 9.54
N VAL A 475 0.16 -15.81 10.05
CA VAL A 475 -0.31 -17.18 9.83
C VAL A 475 -0.76 -17.38 8.38
N ILE A 476 -1.41 -16.38 7.79
CA ILE A 476 -1.85 -16.38 6.39
C ILE A 476 -0.64 -16.36 5.45
N TRP A 477 0.35 -15.50 5.70
CA TRP A 477 1.56 -15.43 4.88
C TRP A 477 2.35 -16.76 4.87
N ALA A 478 2.43 -17.43 6.02
CA ALA A 478 3.06 -18.75 6.09
C ALA A 478 2.33 -19.78 5.23
N HIS A 479 1.00 -19.80 5.29
CA HIS A 479 0.17 -20.65 4.44
C HIS A 479 0.39 -20.37 2.94
N GLU A 480 0.36 -19.11 2.51
CA GLU A 480 0.59 -18.74 1.11
C GLU A 480 1.92 -19.31 0.60
N ILE A 481 2.98 -19.21 1.41
CA ILE A 481 4.30 -19.75 1.04
C ILE A 481 4.29 -21.28 0.96
N LEU A 482 3.68 -21.97 1.93
CA LEU A 482 3.57 -23.43 1.93
C LEU A 482 2.87 -23.94 0.65
N VAL A 483 1.77 -23.30 0.26
CA VAL A 483 1.01 -23.66 -0.94
C VAL A 483 1.84 -23.37 -2.20
N ARG A 484 2.45 -22.18 -2.32
CA ARG A 484 3.28 -21.80 -3.48
C ARG A 484 4.46 -22.75 -3.68
N GLN A 485 5.06 -23.25 -2.59
CA GLN A 485 6.17 -24.20 -2.60
C GLN A 485 5.72 -25.67 -2.67
N ARG A 486 4.44 -25.93 -2.94
CA ARG A 486 3.84 -27.26 -3.14
C ARG A 486 3.97 -28.20 -1.93
N ARG A 487 4.05 -27.65 -0.72
CA ARG A 487 4.02 -28.41 0.55
C ARG A 487 2.58 -28.67 0.99
N ALA A 488 1.88 -29.53 0.24
CA ALA A 488 0.44 -29.71 0.36
C ALA A 488 -0.01 -30.20 1.76
N LEU A 489 0.69 -31.18 2.34
CA LEU A 489 0.31 -31.72 3.66
C LEU A 489 0.58 -30.69 4.77
N ALA A 490 1.72 -30.01 4.74
CA ALA A 490 2.01 -28.92 5.68
C ALA A 490 0.96 -27.79 5.57
N ALA A 491 0.60 -27.38 4.36
CA ALA A 491 -0.42 -26.34 4.14
C ALA A 491 -1.80 -26.76 4.66
N GLU A 492 -2.20 -28.02 4.44
CA GLU A 492 -3.47 -28.56 4.93
C GLU A 492 -3.52 -28.61 6.46
N MET A 493 -2.46 -29.13 7.10
CA MET A 493 -2.35 -29.14 8.56
C MET A 493 -2.42 -27.73 9.15
N TRP A 494 -1.71 -26.78 8.52
CA TRP A 494 -1.67 -25.39 8.94
C TRP A 494 -3.04 -24.72 8.83
N CYS A 495 -3.75 -24.95 7.71
CA CYS A 495 -5.10 -24.44 7.49
C CYS A 495 -6.11 -25.02 8.49
N GLN A 496 -6.05 -26.32 8.76
CA GLN A 496 -6.93 -26.96 9.73
C GLN A 496 -6.73 -26.39 11.14
N ALA A 497 -5.48 -26.29 11.60
CA ALA A 497 -5.16 -25.72 12.91
C ALA A 497 -5.61 -24.25 13.02
N PHE A 498 -5.49 -23.48 11.95
CA PHE A 498 -5.97 -22.10 11.90
C PHE A 498 -7.49 -21.99 11.97
N ALA A 499 -8.22 -22.79 11.19
CA ALA A 499 -9.68 -22.80 11.17
C ALA A 499 -10.25 -23.20 12.55
N GLU A 500 -9.65 -24.21 13.19
CA GLU A 500 -10.05 -24.64 14.55
C GLU A 500 -9.85 -23.53 15.59
N ARG A 501 -8.74 -22.79 15.52
CA ARG A 501 -8.44 -21.70 16.46
C ARG A 501 -9.29 -20.44 16.27
N THR A 502 -9.81 -20.20 15.07
CA THR A 502 -10.54 -18.98 14.72
C THR A 502 -12.06 -19.14 14.68
N ALA A 503 -12.57 -20.38 14.73
CA ALA A 503 -13.98 -20.70 14.62
C ALA A 503 -14.87 -19.96 15.64
N GLU A 504 -14.49 -19.95 16.92
CA GLU A 504 -15.29 -19.31 17.98
C GLU A 504 -15.41 -17.79 17.78
N ALA A 505 -14.31 -17.13 17.40
CA ALA A 505 -14.30 -15.70 17.11
C ALA A 505 -15.16 -15.38 15.88
N ALA A 506 -15.07 -16.20 14.82
CA ALA A 506 -15.89 -16.03 13.62
C ALA A 506 -17.39 -16.17 13.92
N ASP A 507 -17.78 -17.19 14.71
CA ASP A 507 -19.17 -17.42 15.12
C ASP A 507 -19.72 -16.25 15.95
N ALA A 508 -18.90 -15.69 16.85
CA ALA A 508 -19.28 -14.54 17.66
C ALA A 508 -19.55 -13.28 16.81
N HIS A 509 -18.70 -13.00 15.80
CA HIS A 509 -18.92 -11.88 14.89
C HIS A 509 -20.15 -12.09 13.99
N GLN A 510 -20.40 -13.31 13.52
CA GLN A 510 -21.59 -13.64 12.73
C GLN A 510 -22.87 -13.42 13.53
N ALA A 511 -22.91 -13.90 14.79
CA ALA A 511 -24.05 -13.67 15.68
C ALA A 511 -24.28 -12.17 15.93
N LYS A 512 -23.20 -11.41 16.12
CA LYS A 512 -23.31 -9.95 16.34
C LYS A 512 -23.82 -9.21 15.10
N LEU A 513 -23.43 -9.65 13.91
CA LEU A 513 -23.94 -9.11 12.65
C LEU A 513 -25.46 -9.35 12.52
N GLU A 514 -25.94 -10.53 12.90
CA GLU A 514 -27.38 -10.85 12.88
C GLU A 514 -28.17 -9.97 13.85
N GLU A 515 -27.68 -9.79 15.07
CA GLU A 515 -28.28 -8.87 16.05
C GLU A 515 -28.37 -7.44 15.51
N LEU A 516 -27.27 -6.95 14.93
CA LEU A 516 -27.16 -5.59 14.39
C LEU A 516 -28.11 -5.39 13.20
N SER A 517 -28.19 -6.38 12.32
CA SER A 517 -29.07 -6.38 11.17
C SER A 517 -30.54 -6.35 11.57
N GLN A 518 -30.91 -7.05 12.65
CA GLN A 518 -32.26 -7.01 13.20
C GLN A 518 -32.56 -5.67 13.89
N ALA A 519 -31.61 -5.12 14.64
CA ALA A 519 -31.79 -3.88 15.39
C ALA A 519 -32.01 -2.67 14.48
N HIS A 520 -31.22 -2.55 13.40
CA HIS A 520 -31.31 -1.44 12.45
C HIS A 520 -32.22 -1.75 11.25
N GLY A 521 -32.69 -3.00 11.09
CA GLY A 521 -33.61 -3.37 10.01
C GLY A 521 -32.99 -3.31 8.61
N MET A 522 -31.67 -3.49 8.50
CA MET A 522 -30.93 -3.46 7.23
C MET A 522 -29.86 -4.55 7.17
N ARG A 523 -29.40 -4.88 5.97
CA ARG A 523 -28.30 -5.83 5.73
C ARG A 523 -27.36 -5.23 4.70
N LEU A 524 -26.10 -5.04 5.10
CA LEU A 524 -25.05 -4.58 4.21
C LEU A 524 -24.26 -5.78 3.71
N ALA A 525 -24.38 -6.09 2.42
CA ALA A 525 -23.73 -7.24 1.80
C ALA A 525 -22.21 -7.18 1.97
N THR A 526 -21.62 -6.01 1.76
CA THR A 526 -20.17 -5.80 1.89
C THR A 526 -19.63 -6.10 3.29
N VAL A 527 -20.39 -5.84 4.35
CA VAL A 527 -20.00 -6.18 5.73
C VAL A 527 -20.29 -7.65 6.02
N ALA A 528 -21.42 -8.16 5.56
CA ALA A 528 -21.81 -9.55 5.74
C ALA A 528 -20.83 -10.52 5.08
N ASP A 529 -20.39 -10.22 3.86
CA ASP A 529 -19.44 -11.04 3.13
C ASP A 529 -18.07 -11.04 3.81
N ARG A 530 -17.61 -9.86 4.25
CA ARG A 530 -16.33 -9.72 4.95
C ARG A 530 -16.27 -10.55 6.23
N ILE A 531 -17.33 -10.54 7.04
CA ILE A 531 -17.44 -11.36 8.26
C ILE A 531 -17.66 -12.84 7.90
N GLY A 532 -18.42 -13.11 6.83
CA GLY A 532 -18.69 -14.44 6.29
C GLY A 532 -17.45 -15.17 5.75
N GLU A 533 -16.34 -14.46 5.52
CA GLU A 533 -15.04 -15.07 5.24
C GLU A 533 -14.53 -15.97 6.38
N ARG A 534 -15.00 -15.73 7.62
CA ARG A 534 -14.63 -16.49 8.84
C ARG A 534 -13.12 -16.58 9.06
N PHE A 535 -12.36 -15.59 8.60
CA PHE A 535 -10.90 -15.53 8.52
C PHE A 535 -10.23 -16.55 7.58
N VAL A 536 -10.94 -17.56 7.08
CA VAL A 536 -10.37 -18.68 6.31
C VAL A 536 -10.37 -18.44 4.80
N ARG A 537 -11.25 -17.57 4.29
CA ARG A 537 -11.36 -17.26 2.85
C ARG A 537 -10.05 -16.79 2.22
N PRO A 538 -9.18 -15.99 2.87
CA PRO A 538 -7.84 -15.69 2.36
C PRO A 538 -7.00 -16.94 2.04
N LEU A 539 -7.07 -17.98 2.86
CA LEU A 539 -6.34 -19.24 2.62
C LEU A 539 -6.86 -19.99 1.38
N MET A 540 -8.16 -19.90 1.10
CA MET A 540 -8.74 -20.44 -0.13
C MET A 540 -8.23 -19.67 -1.36
N ILE A 541 -8.16 -18.35 -1.27
CA ILE A 541 -7.62 -17.48 -2.33
C ILE A 541 -6.15 -17.82 -2.60
N ASP A 542 -5.32 -18.04 -1.57
CA ASP A 542 -3.92 -18.47 -1.73
C ASP A 542 -3.79 -19.77 -2.53
N ARG A 543 -4.65 -20.75 -2.24
CA ARG A 543 -4.71 -22.03 -2.99
C ARG A 543 -5.01 -21.80 -4.47
N VAL A 544 -5.98 -20.93 -4.76
CA VAL A 544 -6.35 -20.59 -6.13
C VAL A 544 -5.20 -19.88 -6.84
N LYS A 545 -4.57 -18.87 -6.21
CA LYS A 545 -3.41 -18.16 -6.75
C LYS A 545 -2.25 -19.11 -7.08
N ALA A 546 -1.94 -20.04 -6.18
CA ALA A 546 -0.83 -20.97 -6.38
C ALA A 546 -1.03 -21.95 -7.57
N LEU A 547 -2.26 -22.13 -8.05
CA LEU A 547 -2.56 -22.95 -9.22
C LEU A 547 -2.37 -22.21 -10.55
N VAL A 548 -2.32 -20.86 -10.55
CA VAL A 548 -2.23 -20.03 -11.75
C VAL A 548 -0.93 -20.28 -12.52
N GLU A 549 0.22 -20.18 -11.86
CA GLU A 549 1.52 -20.36 -12.52
C GLU A 549 1.68 -21.78 -13.11
N PRO A 550 1.42 -22.88 -12.38
CA PRO A 550 1.43 -24.22 -12.95
C PRO A 550 0.46 -24.39 -14.13
N ALA A 551 -0.71 -23.75 -14.10
CA ALA A 551 -1.67 -23.81 -15.20
C ALA A 551 -1.22 -23.05 -16.46
N LEU A 552 -0.26 -22.12 -16.34
CA LEU A 552 0.29 -21.36 -17.47
C LEU A 552 1.59 -21.95 -18.02
N THR A 553 2.50 -22.38 -17.15
CA THR A 553 3.90 -22.64 -17.53
C THR A 553 4.32 -24.10 -17.44
N ALA A 554 3.56 -24.96 -16.74
CA ALA A 554 3.97 -26.35 -16.56
C ALA A 554 3.91 -27.17 -17.86
N ASP A 555 4.55 -28.35 -17.82
CA ASP A 555 4.45 -29.38 -18.85
C ASP A 555 3.00 -29.82 -19.05
N GLU A 556 2.68 -30.36 -20.23
CA GLU A 556 1.30 -30.55 -20.71
C GLU A 556 0.40 -31.33 -19.74
N ASP A 557 0.90 -32.44 -19.16
CA ASP A 557 0.15 -33.25 -18.19
C ASP A 557 -0.13 -32.48 -16.88
N LEU A 558 0.90 -31.84 -16.32
CA LEU A 558 0.79 -31.08 -15.07
C LEU A 558 -0.07 -29.83 -15.27
N ARG A 559 0.02 -29.21 -16.44
CA ARG A 559 -0.78 -28.05 -16.82
C ARG A 559 -2.27 -28.39 -16.85
N GLN A 560 -2.65 -29.52 -17.46
CA GLN A 560 -4.04 -29.97 -17.50
C GLN A 560 -4.58 -30.25 -16.09
N ILE A 561 -3.79 -30.90 -15.23
CA ILE A 561 -4.17 -31.18 -13.84
C ILE A 561 -4.36 -29.87 -13.06
N ALA A 562 -3.39 -28.95 -13.16
CA ALA A 562 -3.44 -27.66 -12.47
C ALA A 562 -4.62 -26.80 -12.95
N PHE A 563 -4.85 -26.74 -14.26
CA PHE A 563 -5.97 -26.01 -14.83
C PHE A 563 -7.32 -26.59 -14.40
N ALA A 564 -7.48 -27.92 -14.40
CA ALA A 564 -8.70 -28.56 -13.92
C ALA A 564 -8.91 -28.40 -12.40
N ALA A 565 -7.83 -28.27 -11.61
CA ALA A 565 -7.94 -27.90 -10.21
C ALA A 565 -8.36 -26.43 -10.05
N LEU A 566 -7.73 -25.52 -10.81
CA LEU A 566 -8.04 -24.09 -10.81
C LEU A 566 -9.51 -23.84 -11.17
N ASP A 567 -10.01 -24.49 -12.23
CA ASP A 567 -11.41 -24.37 -12.67
C ASP A 567 -12.40 -24.81 -11.58
N ARG A 568 -12.11 -25.91 -10.88
CA ARG A 568 -12.94 -26.38 -9.76
C ARG A 568 -12.95 -25.41 -8.58
N GLU A 569 -11.80 -24.87 -8.19
CA GLU A 569 -11.70 -23.92 -7.08
C GLU A 569 -12.36 -22.57 -7.43
N ILE A 570 -12.17 -22.08 -8.66
CA ILE A 570 -12.87 -20.88 -9.16
C ILE A 570 -14.38 -21.10 -9.17
N ALA A 571 -14.86 -22.25 -9.64
CA ALA A 571 -16.29 -22.56 -9.61
C ALA A 571 -16.86 -22.57 -8.18
N SER A 572 -16.07 -23.03 -7.19
CA SER A 572 -16.44 -22.96 -5.79
C SER A 572 -16.55 -21.51 -5.30
N LEU A 573 -15.55 -20.66 -5.58
CA LEU A 573 -15.57 -19.25 -5.19
C LEU A 573 -16.68 -18.45 -5.89
N ALA A 574 -16.94 -18.75 -7.15
CA ALA A 574 -17.98 -18.09 -7.95
C ALA A 574 -19.41 -18.49 -7.56
N SER A 575 -19.57 -19.61 -6.84
CA SER A 575 -20.89 -20.05 -6.37
C SER A 575 -21.49 -19.12 -5.30
N GLU A 576 -20.65 -18.34 -4.62
CA GLU A 576 -21.03 -17.35 -3.62
C GLU A 576 -20.69 -15.94 -4.12
N PRO A 577 -21.64 -15.21 -4.72
CA PRO A 577 -21.41 -13.83 -5.12
C PRO A 577 -21.11 -12.97 -3.89
N SER A 578 -20.07 -12.15 -3.99
CA SER A 578 -19.58 -11.28 -2.90
C SER A 578 -19.68 -9.80 -3.28
N GLY A 579 -19.95 -8.96 -2.29
CA GLY A 579 -20.16 -7.53 -2.39
C GLY A 579 -21.57 -7.15 -2.82
N ALA A 580 -21.82 -5.84 -2.92
CA ALA A 580 -23.08 -5.29 -3.42
C ALA A 580 -23.24 -5.38 -4.96
N GLY A 581 -22.38 -6.12 -5.66
CA GLY A 581 -22.35 -6.17 -7.14
C GLY A 581 -21.82 -4.90 -7.82
N LEU A 582 -21.27 -3.96 -7.04
CA LEU A 582 -20.77 -2.67 -7.52
C LEU A 582 -19.28 -2.64 -7.85
N ASP A 583 -18.50 -3.56 -7.26
CA ASP A 583 -17.05 -3.61 -7.36
C ASP A 583 -16.58 -5.03 -7.68
N LEU A 584 -15.37 -5.13 -8.23
CA LEU A 584 -14.72 -6.41 -8.48
C LEU A 584 -14.49 -7.16 -7.14
N PRO A 585 -14.87 -8.45 -7.04
CA PRO A 585 -14.51 -9.30 -5.91
C PRO A 585 -13.00 -9.38 -5.68
N ASP A 586 -12.57 -9.34 -4.42
CA ASP A 586 -11.15 -9.31 -4.05
C ASP A 586 -10.39 -10.55 -4.56
N TRP A 587 -11.04 -11.72 -4.62
CA TRP A 587 -10.45 -12.94 -5.17
C TRP A 587 -10.23 -12.89 -6.68
N LEU A 588 -11.06 -12.15 -7.42
CA LEU A 588 -10.89 -11.94 -8.86
C LEU A 588 -9.75 -10.95 -9.14
N ALA A 589 -9.68 -9.85 -8.38
CA ALA A 589 -8.56 -8.93 -8.45
C ALA A 589 -7.22 -9.65 -8.15
N ALA A 590 -7.18 -10.44 -7.07
CA ALA A 590 -6.01 -11.22 -6.71
C ALA A 590 -5.60 -12.25 -7.79
N LEU A 591 -6.58 -12.82 -8.50
CA LEU A 591 -6.33 -13.71 -9.64
C LEU A 591 -5.77 -12.96 -10.85
N GLU A 592 -6.33 -11.79 -11.18
CA GLU A 592 -5.84 -10.93 -12.27
C GLU A 592 -4.40 -10.50 -12.03
N ASP A 593 -4.08 -10.09 -10.79
CA ASP A 593 -2.74 -9.76 -10.35
C ASP A 593 -1.79 -10.96 -10.49
N GLU A 594 -2.21 -12.15 -10.05
CA GLU A 594 -1.37 -13.36 -10.15
C GLU A 594 -1.15 -13.79 -11.61
N VAL A 595 -2.16 -13.67 -12.48
CA VAL A 595 -2.00 -13.95 -13.93
C VAL A 595 -1.03 -12.95 -14.56
N THR A 596 -1.16 -11.67 -14.21
CA THR A 596 -0.28 -10.61 -14.70
C THR A 596 1.16 -10.85 -14.23
N SER A 597 1.34 -11.20 -12.96
CA SER A 597 2.63 -11.57 -12.37
C SER A 597 3.23 -12.81 -13.04
N ALA A 598 2.45 -13.88 -13.21
CA ALA A 598 2.93 -15.11 -13.84
C ALA A 598 3.35 -14.90 -15.30
N ARG A 599 2.68 -14.01 -16.04
CA ARG A 599 3.07 -13.60 -17.40
C ARG A 599 4.33 -12.74 -17.41
N SER A 600 4.45 -11.83 -16.43
CA SER A 600 5.57 -10.88 -16.36
C SER A 600 6.83 -11.48 -15.76
N LYS A 601 6.78 -12.59 -15.02
CA LYS A 601 7.94 -13.31 -14.47
C LYS A 601 9.05 -13.61 -15.50
N ALA A 602 8.69 -13.79 -16.77
CA ALA A 602 9.66 -13.97 -17.86
C ALA A 602 10.43 -12.69 -18.21
N SER A 603 9.86 -11.51 -17.94
CA SER A 603 10.40 -10.19 -18.28
C SER A 603 10.92 -9.42 -17.06
N HIS A 604 10.31 -9.60 -15.88
CA HIS A 604 10.62 -8.89 -14.65
C HIS A 604 10.76 -9.87 -13.47
N GLN A 605 12.00 -10.08 -13.02
CA GLN A 605 12.28 -10.79 -11.77
C GLN A 605 12.62 -9.79 -10.66
N PRO A 606 12.11 -9.93 -9.43
CA PRO A 606 12.50 -9.09 -8.30
C PRO A 606 13.97 -9.32 -7.91
N SER A 607 14.57 -8.34 -7.21
CA SER A 607 15.98 -8.37 -6.78
C SER A 607 16.33 -9.62 -5.96
N SER A 608 15.46 -9.97 -5.01
CA SER A 608 15.58 -11.14 -4.14
C SER A 608 15.56 -12.46 -4.93
N ASP A 609 14.72 -12.58 -5.96
CA ASP A 609 14.71 -13.78 -6.80
C ASP A 609 16.01 -13.87 -7.61
N ARG A 610 16.49 -12.76 -8.18
CA ARG A 610 17.77 -12.75 -8.92
C ARG A 610 18.95 -13.11 -8.05
N LEU A 611 18.98 -12.57 -6.84
CA LEU A 611 20.00 -12.91 -5.86
C LEU A 611 19.95 -14.41 -5.60
N ALA A 612 18.76 -14.97 -5.31
CA ALA A 612 18.58 -16.41 -5.15
C ALA A 612 19.03 -17.22 -6.38
N HIS A 613 18.83 -16.72 -7.61
CA HIS A 613 19.34 -17.38 -8.82
C HIS A 613 20.87 -17.36 -8.91
N ARG A 614 21.53 -16.30 -8.40
CA ARG A 614 22.99 -16.15 -8.47
C ARG A 614 23.72 -16.89 -7.36
N ILE A 615 23.36 -16.64 -6.10
CA ILE A 615 24.06 -17.21 -4.93
C ILE A 615 23.40 -18.51 -4.43
N GLY A 616 22.21 -18.84 -4.93
CA GLY A 616 21.42 -19.97 -4.43
C GLY A 616 20.72 -19.65 -3.11
N GLN A 617 20.00 -20.66 -2.59
CA GLN A 617 19.44 -20.64 -1.25
C GLN A 617 20.25 -21.60 -0.38
N VAL A 618 20.86 -21.08 0.69
CA VAL A 618 21.48 -21.91 1.73
C VAL A 618 20.38 -22.71 2.41
N LYS A 619 20.52 -24.04 2.39
CA LYS A 619 19.58 -24.97 3.02
C LYS A 619 20.19 -25.44 4.34
N LEU A 620 19.53 -25.09 5.44
CA LEU A 620 19.97 -25.43 6.78
C LEU A 620 19.56 -26.86 7.14
N THR A 621 20.43 -27.58 7.85
CA THR A 621 20.03 -28.82 8.51
C THR A 621 19.02 -28.53 9.63
N TRP A 622 18.27 -29.54 10.05
CA TRP A 622 17.33 -29.41 11.16
C TRP A 622 18.00 -28.84 12.44
N HIS A 623 19.22 -29.28 12.74
CA HIS A 623 19.94 -28.81 13.93
C HIS A 623 20.36 -27.35 13.80
N GLU A 624 20.93 -26.95 12.66
CA GLU A 624 21.31 -25.55 12.40
C GLU A 624 20.10 -24.62 12.40
N LEU A 625 18.95 -25.08 11.87
CA LEU A 625 17.71 -24.30 11.94
C LEU A 625 17.28 -24.08 13.39
N LEU A 626 17.28 -25.13 14.21
CA LEU A 626 16.93 -24.98 15.63
C LEU A 626 17.90 -24.04 16.35
N GLU A 627 19.21 -24.13 16.11
CA GLU A 627 20.19 -23.19 16.66
C GLU A 627 19.91 -21.74 16.22
N GLN A 628 19.47 -21.52 14.98
CA GLN A 628 19.10 -20.20 14.48
C GLN A 628 17.81 -19.66 15.12
N LEU A 629 16.86 -20.54 15.46
CA LEU A 629 15.58 -20.21 16.12
C LEU A 629 15.70 -20.12 17.65
N GLU A 630 16.77 -20.65 18.24
CA GLU A 630 17.07 -20.51 19.66
C GLU A 630 17.40 -19.05 19.99
N VAL A 631 16.60 -18.48 20.89
CA VAL A 631 16.86 -17.18 21.50
C VAL A 631 17.95 -17.40 22.53
N ASN A 632 19.16 -16.92 22.27
CA ASN A 632 20.10 -16.70 23.37
C ASN A 632 19.55 -15.53 24.19
N GLU A 633 19.06 -15.85 25.40
CA GLU A 633 18.70 -14.89 26.45
C GLU A 633 19.77 -13.82 26.67
#